data_AF-A0A8X6JES3-F1
#
_entry.id   AF-A0A8X6JES3-F1
#
_cell.length_a   1.000
_cell.length_b   1.000
_cell.length_c   1.000
_cell.angle_alpha   90.00
_cell.angle_beta   90.00
_cell.angle_gamma   90.00
#
_symmetry.space_group_name_H-M   'P 1'
#
loop_
_entity.id
_entity.type
_entity.pdbx_description
1 polymer ?
#
loop_
_entity_poly.entity_id
_entity_poly.type
_entity_poly.pdbx_seq_one_letter_code
_entity_poly.pdbx_strand_id
1 'polypeptide(L)'
;MQVSNLTNEILNGHASVSKPVLYSEQPFVQGELKNLIKERNRAKKTWQATRHPQHKTELNGLQNKIKRKTYLYGQQVWEDTLSALNTEDNSLWGTAKAFRRKAAPISALNGPDGTAFSDTHKTDLIAKSLESQFQINDIQYPHKDETITNIVDAYFIINNNNADPHPLLSHRKLLILLKM
;
A
#
# COMPACT_ATOMS: atom_id res chain seq x y z
N MET A 1 -23.98 26.62 -33.20
CA MET A 1 -24.67 27.15 -32.00
C MET A 1 -25.27 26.07 -31.11
N GLN A 2 -25.92 25.02 -31.64
CA GLN A 2 -26.55 23.99 -30.79
C GLN A 2 -25.54 23.10 -30.06
N VAL A 3 -24.49 22.63 -30.74
CA VAL A 3 -23.46 21.76 -30.12
C VAL A 3 -22.73 22.48 -28.99
N SER A 4 -22.36 23.75 -29.18
CA SER A 4 -21.68 24.55 -28.14
C SER A 4 -22.54 24.75 -26.89
N ASN A 5 -23.86 24.90 -27.06
CA ASN A 5 -24.78 25.01 -25.91
C ASN A 5 -24.87 23.70 -25.14
N LEU A 6 -25.00 22.57 -25.83
CA LEU A 6 -24.98 21.24 -25.22
C LEU A 6 -23.68 20.97 -24.48
N THR A 7 -22.52 21.34 -25.05
CA THR A 7 -21.24 21.19 -24.38
C THR A 7 -21.17 22.02 -23.09
N ASN A 8 -21.67 23.26 -23.14
CA ASN A 8 -21.70 24.13 -21.96
C ASN A 8 -22.68 23.62 -20.89
N GLU A 9 -23.84 23.10 -21.27
CA GLU A 9 -24.81 22.51 -20.34
C GLU A 9 -24.25 21.25 -19.66
N ILE A 10 -23.56 20.39 -20.40
CA ILE A 10 -22.90 19.19 -19.84
C ILE A 10 -21.78 19.59 -18.88
N LEU A 11 -20.94 20.56 -19.24
CA LEU A 11 -19.86 21.04 -18.37
C LEU A 11 -20.40 21.69 -17.09
N ASN A 12 -21.44 22.51 -17.20
CA ASN A 12 -22.09 23.14 -16.06
C ASN A 12 -22.82 22.14 -15.16
N GLY A 13 -23.51 21.15 -15.75
CA GLY A 13 -24.13 20.06 -15.01
C GLY A 13 -23.09 19.23 -14.26
N HIS A 14 -21.98 18.88 -14.92
CA HIS A 14 -20.87 18.17 -14.29
C HIS A 14 -20.24 18.98 -13.14
N ALA A 15 -20.05 20.28 -13.30
CA ALA A 15 -19.51 21.16 -12.26
C ALA A 15 -20.47 21.31 -11.07
N SER A 16 -21.78 21.34 -11.32
CA SER A 16 -22.82 21.50 -10.28
C SER A 16 -23.00 20.24 -9.43
N VAL A 17 -22.81 19.06 -10.03
CA VAL A 17 -22.96 17.76 -9.35
C VAL A 17 -21.64 17.29 -8.74
N SER A 18 -20.50 17.76 -9.27
CA SER A 18 -19.19 17.44 -8.72
C SER A 18 -19.07 18.00 -7.31
N LYS A 19 -19.07 17.11 -6.31
CA LYS A 19 -18.58 17.45 -4.98
C LYS A 19 -17.09 17.74 -5.14
N PRO A 20 -16.58 18.92 -4.74
CA PRO A 20 -15.14 19.10 -4.70
C PRO A 20 -14.57 17.97 -3.86
N VAL A 21 -13.55 17.29 -4.38
CA VAL A 21 -12.71 16.47 -3.53
C VAL A 21 -12.20 17.44 -2.47
N LEU A 22 -12.74 17.35 -1.26
CA LEU A 22 -12.23 18.06 -0.12
C LEU A 22 -10.82 17.50 0.10
N TYR A 23 -9.83 18.08 -0.58
CA TYR A 23 -8.49 18.10 -0.05
C TYR A 23 -8.69 18.74 1.31
N SER A 24 -8.52 17.95 2.38
CA SER A 24 -8.56 18.48 3.73
C SER A 24 -7.69 19.74 3.72
N GLU A 25 -8.30 20.92 3.86
CA GLU A 25 -7.61 22.20 3.99
C GLU A 25 -6.91 22.16 5.34
N GLN A 26 -5.83 21.42 5.40
CA GLN A 26 -4.98 21.22 6.56
C GLN A 26 -3.63 21.78 6.10
N PRO A 27 -3.50 23.11 6.02
CA PRO A 27 -2.45 23.77 5.26
C PRO A 27 -1.07 23.51 5.90
N PHE A 28 -1.06 23.28 7.21
CA PHE A 28 0.14 23.15 8.01
C PHE A 28 0.80 21.77 7.91
N VAL A 29 0.01 20.71 7.75
CA VAL A 29 0.49 19.32 7.91
C VAL A 29 1.12 18.78 6.63
N GLN A 30 0.81 19.40 5.49
CA GLN A 30 1.35 18.95 4.22
C GLN A 30 2.80 19.38 4.00
N GLY A 31 3.23 20.56 4.43
CA GLY A 31 4.57 21.07 4.11
C GLY A 31 5.70 20.23 4.71
N GLU A 32 5.70 20.14 6.04
CA GLU A 32 6.78 19.49 6.78
C GLU A 32 6.80 17.96 6.60
N LEU A 33 5.62 17.32 6.63
CA LEU A 33 5.50 15.88 6.41
C LEU A 33 5.90 15.49 4.98
N LYS A 34 5.55 16.30 3.97
CA LYS A 34 6.01 16.08 2.59
C LYS A 34 7.53 16.17 2.50
N ASN A 35 8.15 17.13 3.18
CA ASN A 35 9.61 17.26 3.20
C ASN A 35 10.27 16.02 3.84
N LEU A 36 9.77 15.56 4.99
CA LEU A 36 10.25 14.31 5.62
C LEU A 36 10.05 13.08 4.72
N ILE A 37 8.94 12.98 4.01
CA ILE A 37 8.70 11.88 3.05
C ILE A 37 9.70 11.95 1.90
N LYS A 38 10.00 13.14 1.37
CA LYS A 38 11.01 13.34 0.33
C LYS A 38 12.40 12.90 0.83
N GLU A 39 12.79 13.31 2.03
CA GLU A 39 14.05 12.91 2.66
C GLU A 39 14.11 11.39 2.87
N ARG A 40 13.06 10.78 3.43
CA ARG A 40 12.97 9.33 3.60
C ARG A 40 13.13 8.60 2.28
N ASN A 41 12.50 9.10 1.22
CA ASN A 41 12.60 8.52 -0.11
C ASN A 41 14.03 8.66 -0.69
N ARG A 42 14.73 9.77 -0.41
CA ARG A 42 16.16 9.93 -0.75
C ARG A 42 17.02 8.91 0.00
N ALA A 43 16.89 8.83 1.33
CA ALA A 43 17.61 7.84 2.14
C ALA A 43 17.33 6.40 1.68
N LYS A 44 16.09 6.10 1.27
CA LYS A 44 15.73 4.80 0.66
C LYS A 44 16.46 4.52 -0.63
N LYS A 45 16.56 5.50 -1.53
CA LYS A 45 17.33 5.35 -2.78
C LYS A 45 18.81 5.11 -2.47
N THR A 46 19.40 5.89 -1.56
CA THR A 46 20.80 5.73 -1.15
C THR A 46 21.05 4.34 -0.55
N TRP A 47 20.24 3.92 0.43
CA TRP A 47 20.37 2.58 1.03
C TRP A 47 20.18 1.45 0.00
N GLN A 48 19.24 1.59 -0.94
CA GLN A 48 19.04 0.57 -1.97
C GLN A 48 20.23 0.46 -2.93
N ALA A 49 20.92 1.58 -3.19
CA ALA A 49 22.09 1.62 -4.06
C ALA A 49 23.36 1.13 -3.35
N THR A 50 23.62 1.59 -2.12
CA THR A 50 24.89 1.32 -1.42
C THR A 50 24.82 0.13 -0.46
N ARG A 51 23.62 -0.25 0.01
CA ARG A 51 23.37 -1.26 1.04
C ARG A 51 24.12 -1.04 2.37
N HIS A 52 24.67 0.15 2.60
CA HIS A 52 25.43 0.47 3.81
C HIS A 52 24.50 0.60 5.05
N PRO A 53 24.87 0.04 6.21
CA PRO A 53 24.05 0.06 7.43
C PRO A 53 23.69 1.48 7.92
N GLN A 54 24.60 2.44 7.80
CA GLN A 54 24.35 3.82 8.23
C GLN A 54 23.14 4.46 7.51
N HIS A 55 23.00 4.23 6.21
CA HIS A 55 21.85 4.74 5.45
C HIS A 55 20.55 3.99 5.80
N LYS A 56 20.65 2.73 6.25
CA LYS A 56 19.49 2.01 6.79
C LYS A 56 19.01 2.62 8.10
N THR A 57 19.94 2.98 8.98
CA THR A 57 19.64 3.69 10.24
C THR A 57 18.99 5.04 9.96
N GLU A 58 19.53 5.81 9.02
CA GLU A 58 18.95 7.09 8.58
C GLU A 58 17.51 6.92 8.06
N LEU A 59 17.29 5.95 7.16
CA LEU A 59 15.96 5.62 6.64
C LEU A 59 14.98 5.27 7.76
N ASN A 60 15.39 4.41 8.69
CA ASN A 60 14.55 3.97 9.79
C ASN A 60 14.21 5.15 10.72
N GLY A 61 15.19 6.02 11.00
CA GLY A 61 15.01 7.25 11.78
C GLY A 61 13.99 8.19 11.15
N LEU A 62 14.11 8.46 9.84
CA LEU A 62 13.15 9.29 9.09
C LEU A 62 11.75 8.65 9.08
N GLN A 63 11.67 7.33 8.90
CA GLN A 63 10.40 6.60 8.96
C GLN A 63 9.72 6.72 10.33
N ASN A 64 10.47 6.63 11.42
CA ASN A 64 9.94 6.80 12.77
C ASN A 64 9.50 8.24 13.04
N LYS A 65 10.25 9.24 12.54
CA LYS A 65 9.84 10.66 12.60
C LYS A 65 8.50 10.89 11.89
N ILE A 66 8.33 10.34 10.69
CA ILE A 66 7.07 10.42 9.93
C ILE A 66 5.94 9.79 10.74
N LYS A 67 6.12 8.55 11.23
CA LYS A 67 5.10 7.87 12.05
C LYS A 67 4.68 8.70 13.26
N ARG A 68 5.65 9.23 14.02
CA ARG A 68 5.38 10.06 15.20
C ARG A 68 4.61 11.32 14.85
N LYS A 69 4.99 12.02 13.78
CA LYS A 69 4.28 13.24 13.35
C LYS A 69 2.87 12.95 12.86
N THR A 70 2.68 11.89 12.08
CA THR A 70 1.34 11.46 11.65
C THR A 70 0.46 11.12 12.85
N TYR A 71 1.01 10.45 13.85
CA TYR A 71 0.30 10.15 15.09
C TYR A 71 -0.10 11.42 15.86
N LEU A 72 0.86 12.33 16.13
CA LEU A 72 0.60 13.58 16.84
C LEU A 72 -0.44 14.44 16.13
N TYR A 73 -0.37 14.49 14.80
CA TYR A 73 -1.36 15.19 14.00
C TYR A 73 -2.75 14.56 14.15
N GLY A 74 -2.85 13.24 14.03
CA GLY A 74 -4.12 12.54 14.24
C GLY A 74 -4.69 12.81 15.62
N GLN A 75 -3.84 12.86 16.66
CA GLN A 75 -4.24 13.20 18.01
C GLN A 75 -4.77 14.64 18.10
N GLN A 76 -4.08 15.63 17.54
CA GLN A 76 -4.54 17.02 17.50
C GLN A 76 -5.90 17.15 16.82
N VAL A 77 -6.08 16.53 15.65
CA VAL A 77 -7.36 16.54 14.94
C VAL A 77 -8.46 15.93 15.80
N TRP A 78 -8.16 14.86 16.52
CA TRP A 78 -9.12 14.25 17.46
C TRP A 78 -9.43 15.16 18.64
N GLU A 79 -8.44 15.81 19.25
CA GLU A 79 -8.63 16.77 20.35
C GLU A 79 -9.51 17.95 19.90
N ASP A 80 -9.23 18.52 18.72
CA ASP A 80 -10.03 19.60 18.13
C ASP A 80 -11.47 19.12 17.84
N THR A 81 -11.61 17.92 17.28
CA THR A 81 -12.92 17.32 16.97
C THR A 81 -13.73 17.09 18.25
N LEU A 82 -13.11 16.55 19.31
CA LEU A 82 -13.77 16.31 20.59
C LEU A 82 -14.17 17.62 21.27
N SER A 83 -13.34 18.65 21.16
CA SER A 83 -13.63 20.00 21.71
C SER A 83 -14.77 20.69 20.98
N ALA A 84 -14.94 20.40 19.69
CA ALA A 84 -16.01 20.95 18.85
C ALA A 84 -17.34 20.18 18.95
N LEU A 85 -17.43 19.08 19.72
CA LEU A 85 -18.67 18.31 19.84
C LEU A 85 -19.76 19.10 20.55
N ASN A 86 -20.95 19.09 19.97
CA ASN A 86 -22.13 19.75 20.51
C ASN A 86 -23.32 18.77 20.59
N THR A 87 -24.24 19.08 21.50
CA THR A 87 -25.50 18.35 21.70
C THR A 87 -26.59 18.81 20.74
N GLU A 88 -26.59 20.09 20.36
CA GLU A 88 -27.62 20.70 19.51
C GLU A 88 -27.54 20.28 18.03
N ASP A 89 -26.33 20.04 17.53
CA ASP A 89 -26.07 19.71 16.12
C ASP A 89 -25.97 18.19 15.85
N ASN A 90 -26.32 17.37 16.85
CA ASN A 90 -26.25 15.91 16.81
C ASN A 90 -24.82 15.33 16.62
N SER A 91 -23.77 16.16 16.62
CA SER A 91 -22.38 15.74 16.40
C SER A 91 -21.87 14.81 17.51
N LEU A 92 -22.23 15.10 18.77
CA LEU A 92 -21.92 14.26 19.92
C LEU A 92 -22.53 12.86 19.75
N TRP A 93 -23.81 12.78 19.37
CA TRP A 93 -24.49 11.51 19.20
C TRP A 93 -23.96 10.72 18.01
N GLY A 94 -23.70 11.39 16.88
CA GLY A 94 -23.08 10.79 15.70
C GLY A 94 -21.71 10.18 16.02
N THR A 95 -20.88 10.91 16.76
CA THR A 95 -19.54 10.47 17.18
C THR A 95 -19.62 9.30 18.18
N ALA A 96 -20.49 9.38 19.20
CA ALA A 96 -20.70 8.29 20.16
C ALA A 96 -21.22 7.01 19.48
N LYS A 97 -22.12 7.15 18.49
CA LYS A 97 -22.63 6.03 17.70
C LYS A 97 -21.53 5.40 16.85
N ALA A 98 -20.62 6.19 16.28
CA ALA A 98 -19.48 5.68 15.52
C ALA A 98 -18.57 4.80 16.39
N PHE A 99 -18.28 5.20 17.64
CA PHE A 99 -17.49 4.39 18.58
C PHE A 99 -18.16 3.08 18.98
N ARG A 100 -19.50 3.04 19.00
CA ARG A 100 -20.27 1.81 19.30
C ARG A 100 -20.42 0.89 18.10
N ARG A 101 -20.06 1.34 16.88
CA ARG A 101 -20.24 0.56 15.67
C ARG A 101 -19.30 -0.64 15.68
N LYS A 102 -19.87 -1.84 15.80
CA LYS A 102 -19.15 -3.10 15.59
C LYS A 102 -18.80 -3.23 14.10
N ALA A 103 -17.63 -3.80 13.81
CA ALA A 103 -17.28 -4.18 12.45
C ALA A 103 -18.36 -5.13 11.91
N ALA A 104 -18.79 -4.90 10.67
CA ALA A 104 -19.70 -5.84 10.02
C ALA A 104 -18.96 -7.18 9.86
N PRO A 105 -19.63 -8.32 10.15
CA PRO A 105 -19.02 -9.62 9.91
C PRO A 105 -18.71 -9.76 8.41
N ILE A 106 -17.63 -10.45 8.09
CA ILE A 106 -17.30 -10.80 6.70
C ILE A 106 -18.51 -11.57 6.13
N SER A 107 -18.99 -11.16 4.96
CA SER A 107 -20.09 -11.85 4.28
C SER A 107 -19.78 -13.32 4.05
N ALA A 108 -20.81 -14.12 3.84
CA ALA A 108 -20.61 -15.52 3.48
C ALA A 108 -19.75 -15.63 2.21
N LEU A 109 -18.82 -16.58 2.19
CA LEU A 109 -17.96 -16.83 1.04
C LEU A 109 -18.49 -18.04 0.28
N ASN A 110 -18.57 -17.95 -1.04
CA ASN A 110 -18.92 -19.09 -1.87
C ASN A 110 -17.64 -19.79 -2.33
N GLY A 111 -17.60 -21.11 -2.15
CA GLY A 111 -16.49 -21.95 -2.59
C GLY A 111 -16.98 -23.21 -3.28
N PRO A 112 -16.05 -24.02 -3.78
CA PRO A 112 -16.36 -25.29 -4.44
C PRO A 112 -17.10 -26.27 -3.52
N ASP A 113 -16.80 -26.23 -2.21
CA ASP A 113 -17.43 -27.07 -1.19
C ASP A 113 -18.76 -26.49 -0.64
N GLY A 114 -19.24 -25.36 -1.19
CA GLY A 114 -20.46 -24.67 -0.77
C GLY A 114 -20.23 -23.30 -0.13
N THR A 115 -21.27 -22.76 0.51
CA THR A 115 -21.25 -21.42 1.13
C THR A 115 -20.75 -21.47 2.58
N ALA A 116 -19.69 -20.70 2.86
CA ALA A 116 -19.06 -20.59 4.17
C ALA A 116 -19.59 -19.42 5.00
N PHE A 117 -20.30 -19.75 6.09
CA PHE A 117 -20.85 -18.77 7.03
C PHE A 117 -19.97 -18.55 8.28
N SER A 118 -19.37 -19.62 8.82
CA SER A 118 -18.46 -19.57 9.97
C SER A 118 -17.08 -19.05 9.57
N ASP A 119 -16.41 -18.34 10.47
CA ASP A 119 -15.07 -17.81 10.24
C ASP A 119 -14.04 -18.93 10.02
N THR A 120 -14.15 -20.06 10.73
CA THR A 120 -13.32 -21.25 10.48
C THR A 120 -13.50 -21.81 9.08
N HIS A 121 -14.75 -21.93 8.64
CA HIS A 121 -15.04 -22.45 7.30
C HIS A 121 -14.58 -21.47 6.21
N LYS A 122 -14.67 -20.16 6.46
CA LYS A 122 -14.12 -19.13 5.58
C LYS A 122 -12.60 -19.20 5.50
N THR A 123 -11.90 -19.41 6.62
CA THR A 123 -10.43 -19.53 6.60
C THR A 123 -9.99 -20.75 5.81
N ASP A 124 -10.67 -21.88 5.97
CA ASP A 124 -10.36 -23.11 5.24
C ASP A 124 -10.58 -22.95 3.74
N LEU A 125 -11.69 -22.31 3.35
CA LEU A 125 -12.01 -22.01 1.96
C LEU A 125 -10.94 -21.11 1.31
N ILE A 126 -10.52 -20.05 2.02
CA ILE A 126 -9.45 -19.15 1.56
C ILE A 126 -8.13 -19.94 1.45
N ALA A 127 -7.80 -20.76 2.44
CA ALA A 127 -6.57 -21.56 2.43
C ALA A 127 -6.52 -22.50 1.23
N LYS A 128 -7.59 -23.25 0.97
CA LYS A 128 -7.72 -24.13 -0.22
C LYS A 128 -7.62 -23.35 -1.53
N SER A 129 -8.27 -22.19 -1.61
CA SER A 129 -8.20 -21.34 -2.81
C SER A 129 -6.78 -20.84 -3.07
N LEU A 130 -6.06 -20.43 -2.03
CA LEU A 130 -4.67 -19.99 -2.16
C LEU A 130 -3.75 -21.15 -2.51
N GLU A 131 -3.92 -22.31 -1.86
CA GLU A 131 -3.18 -23.52 -2.18
C GLU A 131 -3.29 -23.85 -3.67
N SER A 132 -4.50 -23.88 -4.22
CA SER A 132 -4.73 -24.11 -5.65
C SER A 132 -4.05 -23.07 -6.55
N GLN A 133 -4.04 -21.79 -6.16
CA GLN A 133 -3.39 -20.72 -6.93
C GLN A 133 -1.86 -20.79 -6.92
N PHE A 134 -1.28 -21.35 -5.87
CA PHE A 134 0.18 -21.49 -5.71
C PHE A 134 0.71 -22.85 -6.14
N GLN A 135 -0.12 -23.70 -6.76
CA GLN A 135 0.37 -24.90 -7.42
C GLN A 135 1.26 -24.54 -8.61
N ILE A 136 2.28 -25.37 -8.86
CA ILE A 136 3.15 -25.22 -10.01
C ILE A 136 2.27 -25.36 -11.26
N ASN A 137 2.16 -24.28 -12.03
CA ASN A 137 1.50 -24.33 -13.31
C ASN A 137 2.32 -25.24 -14.24
N ASP A 138 1.69 -26.22 -14.87
CA ASP A 138 2.32 -27.11 -15.85
C ASP A 138 2.50 -26.42 -17.22
N ILE A 139 2.95 -25.16 -17.18
CA ILE A 139 3.22 -24.38 -18.37
C ILE A 139 4.72 -24.47 -18.63
N GLN A 140 5.10 -25.42 -19.49
CA GLN A 140 6.46 -25.60 -19.96
C GLN A 140 6.85 -24.42 -20.86
N TYR A 141 7.89 -23.66 -20.51
CA TYR A 141 8.48 -22.64 -21.37
C TYR A 141 9.96 -22.98 -21.62
N PRO A 142 10.25 -23.95 -22.53
CA PRO A 142 11.58 -24.55 -22.66
C PRO A 142 12.72 -23.53 -22.83
N HIS A 143 12.48 -22.44 -23.57
CA HIS A 143 13.49 -21.42 -23.80
C HIS A 143 13.78 -20.54 -22.56
N LYS A 144 12.76 -20.28 -21.73
CA LYS A 144 12.91 -19.45 -20.52
C LYS A 144 13.56 -20.23 -19.40
N ASP A 145 13.23 -21.51 -19.27
CA ASP A 145 13.74 -22.38 -18.22
C ASP A 145 15.26 -22.57 -18.33
N GLU A 146 15.78 -22.83 -19.54
CA GLU A 146 17.22 -22.95 -19.81
C GLU A 146 17.98 -21.65 -19.54
N THR A 147 17.37 -20.49 -19.85
CA THR A 147 17.99 -19.19 -19.58
C THR A 147 18.10 -18.94 -18.06
N ILE A 148 17.07 -19.32 -17.30
CA ILE A 148 17.05 -19.15 -15.85
C ILE A 148 18.06 -20.09 -15.18
N THR A 149 18.13 -21.36 -15.58
CA THR A 149 19.09 -22.33 -15.02
C THR A 149 20.53 -21.85 -15.25
N ASN A 150 20.85 -21.43 -16.47
CA ASN A 150 22.18 -20.91 -16.81
C ASN A 150 22.57 -19.67 -15.98
N ILE A 151 21.62 -18.77 -15.71
CA ILE A 151 21.87 -17.58 -14.86
C ILE A 151 22.11 -17.99 -13.40
N VAL A 152 21.34 -18.94 -12.87
CA VAL A 152 21.46 -19.42 -11.49
C VAL A 152 22.78 -20.16 -11.29
N ASP A 153 23.16 -21.02 -12.24
CA ASP A 153 24.41 -21.78 -12.19
C ASP A 153 25.62 -20.85 -12.27
N ALA A 154 25.59 -19.85 -13.17
CA ALA A 154 26.62 -18.82 -13.25
C ALA A 154 26.75 -18.03 -11.93
N TYR A 155 25.63 -17.73 -11.24
CA TYR A 155 25.65 -17.06 -9.94
C TYR A 155 26.34 -17.90 -8.85
N PHE A 156 26.04 -19.20 -8.77
CA PHE A 156 26.67 -20.08 -7.80
C PHE A 156 28.16 -20.30 -8.07
N ILE A 157 28.56 -20.40 -9.35
CA ILE A 157 29.96 -20.55 -9.76
C ILE A 157 30.77 -19.27 -9.41
N ILE A 158 30.21 -18.09 -9.63
CA ILE A 158 30.90 -16.82 -9.36
C ILE A 158 31.08 -16.59 -7.85
N ASN A 159 30.12 -16.99 -7.02
CA ASN A 159 30.22 -16.80 -5.56
C ASN A 159 31.12 -17.84 -4.87
N ASN A 160 31.24 -19.04 -5.41
CA ASN A 160 32.13 -20.06 -4.85
C ASN A 160 33.62 -19.80 -5.15
N ASN A 161 33.93 -18.98 -6.16
CA ASN A 161 35.30 -18.69 -6.60
C ASN A 161 35.86 -17.33 -6.10
N ASN A 162 35.06 -16.51 -5.42
CA ASN A 162 35.51 -15.25 -4.83
C ASN A 162 35.43 -15.34 -3.30
N ALA A 163 36.56 -15.27 -2.61
CA ALA A 163 36.66 -15.31 -1.15
C ALA A 163 36.16 -14.02 -0.44
N ASP A 164 35.53 -13.09 -1.16
CA ASP A 164 34.92 -11.89 -0.60
C ASP A 164 33.46 -11.74 -1.07
N PRO A 165 32.47 -11.63 -0.14
CA PRO A 165 31.07 -11.48 -0.50
C PRO A 165 30.80 -10.06 -1.02
N HIS A 166 30.88 -9.87 -2.33
CA HIS A 166 30.44 -8.61 -2.95
C HIS A 166 28.91 -8.42 -2.81
N PRO A 167 28.43 -7.21 -2.51
CA PRO A 167 27.03 -6.98 -2.16
C PRO A 167 26.13 -7.04 -3.41
N LEU A 168 25.50 -8.20 -3.56
CA LEU A 168 24.12 -8.40 -4.01
C LEU A 168 23.70 -7.68 -5.29
N LEU A 169 23.53 -8.49 -6.36
CA LEU A 169 22.55 -8.19 -7.39
C LEU A 169 21.20 -7.95 -6.68
N SER A 170 20.80 -6.69 -6.60
CA SER A 170 19.63 -6.27 -5.83
C SER A 170 18.41 -7.12 -6.20
N HIS A 171 17.60 -7.54 -5.23
CA HIS A 171 16.33 -8.24 -5.43
C HIS A 171 15.46 -7.63 -6.55
N ARG A 172 15.58 -6.32 -6.80
CA ARG A 172 14.97 -5.64 -7.94
C ARG A 172 15.48 -6.11 -9.32
N LYS A 173 16.77 -6.36 -9.51
CA LYS A 173 17.33 -6.89 -10.76
C LYS A 173 16.84 -8.31 -11.03
N LEU A 174 16.77 -9.16 -10.01
CA LEU A 174 16.18 -10.50 -10.13
C LEU A 174 14.68 -10.44 -10.47
N LEU A 175 13.93 -9.57 -9.80
CA LEU A 175 12.50 -9.38 -10.12
C LEU A 175 12.24 -8.77 -11.49
N ILE A 176 13.15 -7.94 -12.02
CA ILE A 176 13.07 -7.40 -13.38
C ILE A 176 13.32 -8.51 -14.41
N LEU A 177 14.28 -9.40 -14.13
CA LEU A 177 14.60 -10.54 -15.01
C LEU A 177 13.52 -11.64 -14.96
N LEU A 178 12.86 -11.85 -13.82
CA LEU A 178 11.80 -12.84 -13.63
C LEU A 178 10.41 -12.39 -14.12
N LYS A 179 10.22 -11.12 -14.48
CA LYS A 179 8.93 -10.57 -14.96
C LYS A 179 8.90 -10.27 -16.47
N MET A 180 9.89 -10.71 -17.24
CA MET A 180 9.93 -10.64 -18.71
C MET A 180 9.74 -12.03 -19.33
#